data_AF-A0A931ALV7-F1
#
_entry.id   AF-A0A931ALV7-F1
#
_cell.length_a   1.000
_cell.length_b   1.000
_cell.length_c   1.000
_cell.angle_alpha   90.00
_cell.angle_beta   90.00
_cell.angle_gamma   90.00
#
_symmetry.space_group_name_H-M   'P 1'
#
loop_
_entity.id
_entity.type
_entity.pdbx_description
1 polymer ?
#
loop_
_entity_poly.entity_id
_entity_poly.type
_entity_poly.pdbx_seq_one_letter_code
_entity_poly.pdbx_strand_id
1 'polypeptide(L)'
;MRVNGTAVQAGAALVVRTEQVYANCPKHIQTREPTSAPGIPTALGRGTSLAERHSAWIGAADTFFIATWADGHGADVSHRGGNPGFVRVTGPRSQVSPDYAGNGMFMTLGNLDLNPHAGLLFVDWERGETLQLTGRARVEWGNPRLVLFELDEYAHVAGTVSAGWTGPGYHRFNPAV
;
A
#
# COMPACT_ATOMS: atom_id res chain seq x y z
N MET A 1 -12.77 -3.76 -6.32
CA MET A 1 -12.82 -5.17 -5.89
C MET A 1 -11.41 -5.67 -5.67
N ARG A 2 -11.22 -6.72 -4.86
CA ARG A 2 -9.97 -7.47 -4.73
C ARG A 2 -10.16 -8.84 -5.34
N VAL A 3 -9.15 -9.31 -6.06
CA VAL A 3 -9.16 -10.57 -6.78
C VAL A 3 -7.86 -11.31 -6.47
N ASN A 4 -7.97 -12.49 -5.88
CA ASN A 4 -6.84 -13.38 -5.61
C ASN A 4 -6.96 -14.64 -6.46
N GLY A 5 -5.81 -15.23 -6.77
CA GLY A 5 -5.70 -16.47 -7.53
C GLY A 5 -4.42 -16.49 -8.36
N THR A 6 -4.42 -17.28 -9.42
CA THR A 6 -3.23 -17.46 -10.26
C THR A 6 -3.30 -16.59 -11.51
N ALA A 7 -2.28 -15.76 -11.72
CA ALA A 7 -2.14 -14.96 -12.93
C ALA A 7 -1.14 -15.61 -13.91
N VAL A 8 -1.50 -15.68 -15.19
CA VAL A 8 -0.63 -16.20 -16.25
C VAL A 8 -0.62 -15.20 -17.41
N GLN A 9 0.58 -14.87 -17.90
CA GLN A 9 0.72 -14.08 -19.12
C GLN A 9 0.34 -14.94 -20.33
N ALA A 10 -0.63 -14.48 -21.12
CA ALA A 10 -1.10 -15.13 -22.34
C ALA A 10 -0.98 -14.15 -23.52
N GLY A 11 0.19 -14.12 -24.17
CA GLY A 11 0.50 -13.13 -25.21
C GLY A 11 0.52 -11.71 -24.63
N ALA A 12 -0.34 -10.82 -25.14
CA ALA A 12 -0.50 -9.46 -24.64
C ALA A 12 -1.48 -9.34 -23.45
N ALA A 13 -2.17 -10.42 -23.08
CA ALA A 13 -3.16 -10.41 -22.00
C ALA A 13 -2.58 -10.99 -20.70
N LEU A 14 -3.08 -10.49 -19.57
CA LEU A 14 -2.92 -11.12 -18.26
C LEU A 14 -4.21 -11.87 -17.91
N VAL A 15 -4.14 -13.20 -17.83
CA VAL A 15 -5.29 -14.03 -17.44
C VAL A 15 -5.20 -14.34 -15.96
N VAL A 16 -6.18 -13.88 -15.18
CA VAL A 16 -6.28 -14.18 -13.75
C VAL A 16 -7.36 -15.25 -13.53
N ARG A 17 -6.94 -16.44 -13.10
CA ARG A 17 -7.86 -17.48 -12.62
C ARG A 17 -8.20 -17.15 -11.17
N THR A 18 -9.45 -16.74 -10.95
CA THR A 18 -9.87 -16.22 -9.65
C THR A 18 -10.19 -17.36 -8.69
N GLU A 19 -9.57 -17.34 -7.53
CA GLU A 19 -9.88 -18.22 -6.40
C GLU A 19 -10.72 -17.49 -5.36
N GLN A 20 -10.51 -16.18 -5.22
CA GLN A 20 -11.25 -15.35 -4.29
C GLN A 20 -11.57 -14.00 -4.92
N VAL A 21 -12.79 -13.51 -4.67
CA VAL A 21 -13.26 -12.20 -5.13
C VAL A 21 -14.00 -11.50 -3.99
N TYR A 22 -13.50 -10.33 -3.61
CA TYR A 22 -14.02 -9.58 -2.48
C TYR A 22 -14.35 -8.14 -2.87
N ALA A 23 -15.42 -7.61 -2.28
CA ALA A 23 -15.68 -6.17 -2.32
C ALA A 23 -14.73 -5.44 -1.35
N ASN A 24 -14.16 -4.34 -1.82
CA ASN A 24 -13.45 -3.42 -0.93
C ASN A 24 -14.47 -2.67 -0.08
N CYS A 25 -14.12 -2.36 1.16
CA CYS A 25 -14.85 -1.33 1.88
C CYS A 25 -14.59 0.01 1.17
N PRO A 26 -15.63 0.77 0.76
CA PRO A 26 -15.42 2.01 0.02
C PRO A 26 -14.81 3.12 0.89
N LYS A 27 -14.89 2.97 2.22
CA LYS A 27 -14.36 3.96 3.16
C LYS A 27 -12.86 4.19 2.93
N HIS A 28 -12.46 5.45 3.08
CA HIS A 28 -11.07 5.90 2.99
C HIS A 28 -10.39 5.75 1.63
N ILE A 29 -11.11 5.31 0.58
CA ILE A 29 -10.57 5.31 -0.78
C ILE A 29 -10.67 6.72 -1.35
N GLN A 30 -9.53 7.31 -1.70
CA GLN A 30 -9.49 8.63 -2.33
C GLN A 30 -9.68 8.51 -3.84
N THR A 31 -10.56 9.32 -4.42
CA THR A 31 -10.79 9.32 -5.87
C THR A 31 -9.78 10.22 -6.57
N ARG A 32 -9.20 9.75 -7.68
CA ARG A 32 -8.36 10.52 -8.60
C ARG A 32 -8.56 10.00 -10.02
N GLU A 33 -8.33 10.87 -10.99
CA GLU A 33 -8.36 10.52 -12.41
C GLU A 33 -6.99 10.79 -13.04
N PRO A 34 -6.43 9.84 -13.82
CA PRO A 34 -5.17 10.06 -14.50
C PRO A 34 -5.38 11.05 -15.66
N THR A 35 -4.52 12.04 -15.77
CA THR A 35 -4.51 13.03 -16.85
C THR A 35 -3.42 12.76 -17.89
N SER A 36 -2.58 11.75 -17.67
CA SER A 36 -1.58 11.27 -18.62
C SER A 36 -1.36 9.76 -18.50
N ALA A 37 -0.57 9.20 -19.44
CA ALA A 37 -0.16 7.80 -19.37
C ALA A 37 1.05 7.64 -18.44
N PRO A 38 1.25 6.46 -17.82
CA PRO A 38 2.51 6.14 -17.16
C PRO A 38 3.70 6.23 -18.11
N GLY A 39 4.87 6.54 -17.54
CA GLY A 39 6.14 6.56 -18.26
C GLY A 39 6.77 5.17 -18.44
N ILE A 40 8.07 5.14 -18.70
CA ILE A 40 8.86 3.91 -18.68
C ILE A 40 9.40 3.71 -17.26
N PRO A 41 9.15 2.55 -16.62
CA PRO A 41 9.69 2.25 -15.31
C PRO A 41 11.22 2.42 -15.27
N THR A 42 11.70 3.32 -14.41
CA THR A 42 13.12 3.64 -14.26
C THR A 42 13.51 3.55 -12.79
N ALA A 43 14.50 2.72 -12.47
CA ALA A 43 15.00 2.60 -11.10
C ALA A 43 15.73 3.87 -10.68
N LEU A 44 15.26 4.52 -9.62
CA LEU A 44 15.85 5.73 -9.05
C LEU A 44 16.70 5.45 -7.80
N GLY A 45 16.53 4.28 -7.17
CA GLY A 45 17.41 3.86 -6.08
C GLY A 45 16.89 2.67 -5.29
N ARG A 46 17.78 2.08 -4.49
CA ARG A 46 17.49 1.04 -3.51
C ARG A 46 18.29 1.32 -2.23
N GLY A 47 17.83 0.78 -1.11
CA GLY A 47 18.55 0.88 0.15
C GLY A 47 17.80 0.21 1.29
N THR A 48 18.37 0.28 2.49
CA THR A 48 17.84 -0.39 3.70
C THR A 48 17.40 0.60 4.77
N SER A 49 17.43 1.90 4.47
CA SER A 49 17.05 2.99 5.38
C SER A 49 16.39 4.12 4.61
N LEU A 50 15.31 4.67 5.17
CA LEU A 50 14.58 5.81 4.62
C LEU A 50 15.43 7.08 4.75
N ALA A 51 15.62 7.79 3.63
CA ALA A 51 16.10 9.15 3.61
C ALA A 51 14.96 10.12 3.95
N GLU A 52 15.28 11.36 4.28
CA GLU A 52 14.31 12.41 4.64
C GLU A 52 13.20 12.54 3.58
N ARG A 53 13.55 12.52 2.29
CA ARG A 53 12.58 12.56 1.18
C ARG A 53 11.58 11.40 1.20
N HIS A 54 12.00 10.19 1.58
CA HIS A 54 11.11 9.03 1.67
C HIS A 54 10.17 9.18 2.87
N SER A 55 10.70 9.65 3.99
CA SER A 55 9.90 9.90 5.19
C SER A 55 8.85 10.99 4.97
N ALA A 56 9.22 12.08 4.29
CA ALA A 56 8.29 13.14 3.92
C ALA A 56 7.19 12.63 2.98
N TRP A 57 7.55 11.81 1.98
CA TRP A 57 6.58 11.19 1.08
C TRP A 57 5.62 10.27 1.83
N ILE A 58 6.11 9.35 2.67
CA ILE A 58 5.26 8.46 3.47
C ILE A 58 4.32 9.26 4.36
N GLY A 59 4.81 10.32 5.00
CA GLY A 59 4.00 11.21 5.84
C GLY A 59 2.95 12.00 5.06
N ALA A 60 3.24 12.39 3.82
CA ALA A 60 2.29 13.09 2.94
C ALA A 60 1.29 12.15 2.24
N ALA A 61 1.53 10.84 2.26
CA ALA A 61 0.67 9.88 1.61
C ALA A 61 -0.72 9.86 2.23
N ASP A 62 -1.74 9.83 1.38
CA ASP A 62 -3.14 9.61 1.73
C ASP A 62 -3.63 8.20 1.38
N THR A 63 -2.75 7.42 0.75
CA THR A 63 -2.99 6.10 0.16
C THR A 63 -1.68 5.30 0.17
N PHE A 64 -1.74 4.05 0.61
CA PHE A 64 -0.73 3.04 0.33
C PHE A 64 -1.38 1.67 0.18
N PHE A 65 -0.64 0.72 -0.38
CA PHE A 65 -1.07 -0.68 -0.46
C PHE A 65 -0.17 -1.55 0.39
N ILE A 66 -0.75 -2.55 1.06
CA ILE A 66 -0.03 -3.57 1.84
C ILE A 66 -0.27 -4.95 1.24
N ALA A 67 0.81 -5.58 0.82
CA ALA A 67 0.87 -6.97 0.40
C ALA A 67 1.27 -7.84 1.59
N THR A 68 0.57 -8.96 1.77
CA THR A 68 0.84 -9.98 2.80
C THR A 68 0.65 -11.36 2.21
N TRP A 69 1.22 -12.38 2.83
CA TRP A 69 1.04 -13.75 2.41
C TRP A 69 1.05 -14.67 3.62
N ALA A 70 0.23 -15.71 3.62
CA ALA A 70 0.32 -16.79 4.60
C ALA A 70 0.15 -18.15 3.93
N ASP A 71 0.79 -19.16 4.51
CA ASP A 71 0.68 -20.53 4.04
C ASP A 71 -0.78 -21.02 4.12
N GLY A 72 -1.24 -21.75 3.11
CA GLY A 72 -2.64 -22.17 2.97
C GLY A 72 -3.65 -21.05 2.66
N HIS A 73 -3.26 -19.77 2.71
CA HIS A 73 -4.14 -18.62 2.45
C HIS A 73 -3.72 -17.78 1.24
N GLY A 74 -2.47 -17.90 0.79
CA GLY A 74 -1.96 -17.24 -0.39
C GLY A 74 -1.62 -15.76 -0.18
N ALA A 75 -1.34 -15.06 -1.28
CA ALA A 75 -1.00 -13.65 -1.28
C ALA A 75 -2.25 -12.78 -1.32
N ASP A 76 -2.18 -11.64 -0.63
CA ASP A 76 -3.26 -10.67 -0.62
C ASP A 76 -2.71 -9.24 -0.59
N VAL A 77 -3.37 -8.33 -1.33
CA VAL A 77 -3.06 -6.91 -1.34
C VAL A 77 -4.27 -6.10 -0.88
N SER A 78 -4.06 -5.24 0.11
CA SER A 78 -5.08 -4.34 0.64
C SER A 78 -4.70 -2.88 0.47
N HIS A 79 -5.67 -2.07 0.04
CA HIS A 79 -5.58 -0.61 0.08
C HIS A 79 -5.74 -0.10 1.51
N ARG A 80 -4.93 0.90 1.88
CA ARG A 80 -5.00 1.67 3.12
C ARG A 80 -5.04 3.14 2.75
N GLY A 81 -6.01 3.87 3.28
CA GLY A 81 -6.15 5.29 3.00
C GLY A 81 -6.55 6.08 4.23
N GLY A 82 -6.29 7.37 4.19
CA GLY A 82 -6.57 8.34 5.24
C GLY A 82 -6.22 9.75 4.78
N ASN A 83 -6.32 10.73 5.68
CA ASN A 83 -5.75 12.05 5.41
C ASN A 83 -4.21 11.97 5.53
N PRO A 84 -3.45 12.82 4.82
CA PRO A 84 -2.01 12.94 5.00
C PRO A 84 -1.64 13.01 6.49
N GLY A 85 -0.58 12.29 6.87
CA GLY A 85 -0.17 12.11 8.26
C GLY A 85 -0.74 10.87 8.95
N PHE A 86 -1.65 10.12 8.32
CA PHE A 86 -2.17 8.87 8.91
C PHE A 86 -1.12 7.77 9.02
N VAL A 87 -0.07 7.81 8.19
CA VAL A 87 1.13 6.98 8.37
C VAL A 87 2.22 7.84 8.98
N ARG A 88 2.78 7.37 10.11
CA ARG A 88 3.86 8.04 10.81
C ARG A 88 5.15 7.24 10.65
N VAL A 89 6.19 7.89 10.13
CA VAL A 89 7.56 7.35 10.19
C VAL A 89 8.10 7.61 11.59
N THR A 90 8.47 6.54 12.30
CA THR A 90 8.94 6.58 13.70
C THR A 90 10.44 6.37 13.83
N GLY A 91 11.11 6.01 12.74
CA GLY A 91 12.56 5.92 12.65
C GLY A 91 13.03 5.68 11.22
N PRO A 92 14.35 5.60 10.97
CA PRO A 92 14.90 5.40 9.62
C PRO A 92 14.45 4.11 8.94
N ARG A 93 13.91 3.15 9.70
CA ARG A 93 13.41 1.86 9.19
C ARG A 93 12.02 1.53 9.71
N SER A 94 11.38 2.41 10.47
CA SER A 94 10.20 2.06 11.26
C SER A 94 9.07 3.02 10.95
N GLN A 95 7.87 2.48 10.80
CA GLN A 95 6.65 3.26 10.60
C GLN A 95 5.45 2.60 11.28
N VAL A 96 4.44 3.41 11.55
CA VAL A 96 3.18 2.98 12.15
C VAL A 96 2.01 3.57 11.37
N SER A 97 0.97 2.76 11.19
CA SER A 97 -0.30 3.18 10.58
C SER A 97 -1.48 2.60 11.37
N PRO A 98 -2.61 3.31 11.45
CA PRO A 98 -3.82 2.77 12.05
C PRO A 98 -4.49 1.76 11.13
N ASP A 99 -5.06 0.70 11.70
CA ASP A 99 -6.01 -0.16 11.00
C ASP A 99 -7.43 0.37 11.23
N TYR A 100 -7.91 1.21 10.31
CA TYR A 100 -9.29 1.70 10.35
C TYR A 100 -10.30 0.58 10.15
N ALA A 101 -11.46 0.71 10.80
CA ALA A 101 -12.55 -0.26 10.71
C ALA A 101 -13.05 -0.41 9.26
N GLY A 102 -12.72 -1.55 8.65
CA GLY A 102 -13.10 -1.92 7.29
C GLY A 102 -14.23 -2.95 7.24
N ASN A 103 -14.13 -3.89 6.29
CA ASN A 103 -15.10 -4.97 6.06
C ASN A 103 -14.98 -6.15 7.05
N GLY A 104 -14.06 -6.07 8.02
CA GLY A 104 -13.91 -7.10 9.06
C GLY A 104 -13.44 -8.47 8.56
N MET A 105 -12.88 -8.59 7.35
CA MET A 105 -12.42 -9.89 6.84
C MET A 105 -11.03 -10.30 7.35
N PHE A 106 -10.28 -9.39 7.97
CA PHE A 106 -8.97 -9.64 8.58
C PHE A 106 -7.91 -10.28 7.65
N MET A 107 -8.06 -10.27 6.33
CA MET A 107 -7.11 -10.88 5.39
C MET A 107 -5.66 -10.44 5.63
N THR A 108 -5.39 -9.13 5.68
CA THR A 108 -4.06 -8.61 6.00
C THR A 108 -3.62 -8.97 7.41
N LEU A 109 -4.49 -8.79 8.40
CA LEU A 109 -4.12 -8.88 9.82
C LEU A 109 -3.87 -10.34 10.22
N GLY A 110 -4.76 -11.24 9.81
CA GLY A 110 -4.59 -12.68 10.01
C GLY A 110 -3.37 -13.22 9.26
N ASN A 111 -3.09 -12.74 8.04
CA ASN A 111 -1.84 -13.09 7.37
C ASN A 111 -0.62 -12.65 8.19
N LEU A 112 -0.63 -11.43 8.75
CA LEU A 112 0.49 -10.91 9.56
C LEU A 112 0.69 -11.68 10.87
N ASP A 113 -0.39 -12.17 11.49
CA ASP A 113 -0.30 -13.01 12.68
C ASP A 113 0.35 -14.38 12.39
N LEU A 114 0.21 -14.89 11.15
CA LEU A 114 0.80 -16.17 10.72
C LEU A 114 2.18 -15.99 10.09
N ASN A 115 2.41 -14.88 9.39
CA ASN A 115 3.63 -14.58 8.68
C ASN A 115 3.88 -13.06 8.66
N PRO A 116 4.94 -12.57 9.32
CA PRO A 116 5.18 -11.13 9.45
C PRO A 116 5.64 -10.48 8.14
N HIS A 117 5.98 -11.23 7.08
CA HIS A 117 6.47 -10.65 5.84
C HIS A 117 5.41 -9.78 5.14
N ALA A 118 5.78 -8.54 4.82
CA ALA A 118 4.91 -7.58 4.19
C ALA A 118 5.64 -6.75 3.13
N GLY A 119 4.91 -6.39 2.08
CA GLY A 119 5.32 -5.40 1.10
C GLY A 119 4.43 -4.16 1.19
N LEU A 120 4.99 -2.96 1.17
CA LEU A 120 4.22 -1.71 1.09
C LEU A 120 4.49 -1.00 -0.24
N LEU A 121 3.45 -0.38 -0.81
CA LEU A 121 3.56 0.46 -1.99
C LEU A 121 3.00 1.84 -1.69
N PHE A 122 3.87 2.84 -1.69
CA PHE A 122 3.51 4.26 -1.66
C PHE A 122 3.60 4.84 -3.07
N VAL A 123 2.67 5.72 -3.41
CA VAL A 123 2.57 6.33 -4.73
C VAL A 123 2.74 7.85 -4.60
N ASP A 124 3.57 8.44 -5.45
CA ASP A 124 3.68 9.89 -5.66
C ASP A 124 2.94 10.20 -6.96
N TRP A 125 1.72 10.70 -6.79
CA TRP A 125 0.82 11.01 -7.90
C TRP A 125 1.32 12.19 -8.75
N GLU A 126 2.15 13.06 -8.20
CA GLU A 126 2.66 14.25 -8.92
C GLU A 126 3.88 13.90 -9.77
N ARG A 127 4.77 13.04 -9.25
CA ARG A 127 6.01 12.66 -9.95
C ARG A 127 5.85 11.41 -10.81
N GLY A 128 4.78 10.66 -10.61
CA GLY A 128 4.62 9.36 -11.25
C GLY A 128 5.55 8.29 -10.67
N GLU A 129 5.98 8.45 -9.42
CA GLU A 129 6.95 7.62 -8.73
C GLU A 129 6.27 6.62 -7.77
N THR A 130 6.92 5.49 -7.52
CA THR A 130 6.54 4.54 -6.47
C THR A 130 7.71 4.26 -5.54
N LEU A 131 7.39 4.15 -4.26
CA LEU A 131 8.28 3.68 -3.21
C LEU A 131 7.75 2.34 -2.71
N GLN A 132 8.48 1.29 -3.05
CA GLN A 132 8.17 -0.09 -2.72
C GLN A 132 9.03 -0.50 -1.53
N LEU A 133 8.40 -0.86 -0.41
CA LEU A 133 9.08 -1.29 0.80
C LEU A 133 8.88 -2.78 0.99
N THR A 134 9.95 -3.51 1.29
CA THR A 134 9.91 -4.91 1.73
C THR A 134 10.35 -4.96 3.17
N GLY A 135 9.63 -5.71 4.00
CA GLY A 135 9.96 -5.79 5.42
C GLY A 135 9.05 -6.72 6.19
N ARG A 136 8.92 -6.40 7.48
CA ARG A 136 8.09 -7.15 8.42
C ARG A 136 7.07 -6.24 9.07
N ALA A 137 5.83 -6.70 9.19
CA ALA A 137 4.80 -6.01 9.94
C ALA A 137 4.23 -6.89 11.06
N ARG A 138 3.71 -6.23 12.08
CA ARG A 138 2.95 -6.87 13.16
C ARG A 138 1.75 -6.01 13.54
N VAL A 139 0.72 -6.67 14.04
CA VAL A 139 -0.49 -6.01 14.54
C VAL A 139 -0.34 -5.75 16.03
N GLU A 140 -0.59 -4.51 16.45
CA GLU A 140 -0.86 -4.18 17.85
C GLU A 140 -2.36 -4.12 18.08
N TRP A 141 -2.84 -5.16 18.75
CA TRP A 141 -4.24 -5.34 19.12
C TRP A 141 -4.58 -4.39 20.29
N GLY A 142 -5.00 -3.17 19.94
CA GLY A 142 -5.45 -2.15 20.87
C GLY A 142 -6.63 -1.34 20.32
N ASN A 143 -6.96 -0.23 20.98
CA ASN A 143 -7.93 0.75 20.48
C ASN A 143 -7.30 2.16 20.56
N PRO A 144 -6.78 2.71 19.44
CA PRO A 144 -6.87 2.17 18.09
C PRO A 144 -5.97 0.96 17.85
N ARG A 145 -6.34 0.12 16.87
CA ARG A 145 -5.47 -0.95 16.36
C ARG A 145 -4.40 -0.36 15.46
N LEU A 146 -3.16 -0.80 15.63
CA LEU A 146 -2.01 -0.31 14.86
C LEU A 146 -1.36 -1.44 14.06
N VAL A 147 -0.78 -1.07 12.92
CA VAL A 147 0.14 -1.91 12.14
C VAL A 147 1.49 -1.22 12.18
N LEU A 148 2.47 -1.91 12.75
CA LEU A 148 3.85 -1.46 12.81
C LEU A 148 4.62 -2.20 11.72
N PHE A 149 5.45 -1.48 10.98
CA PHE A 149 6.25 -2.02 9.90
C PHE A 149 7.73 -1.65 10.10
N GLU A 150 8.59 -2.65 9.97
CA GLU A 150 10.03 -2.55 9.97
C GLU A 150 10.57 -2.87 8.58
N LEU A 151 11.27 -1.91 7.99
CA LEU A 151 11.86 -1.96 6.68
C LEU A 151 13.07 -2.90 6.66
N ASP A 152 13.09 -3.84 5.71
CA ASP A 152 14.31 -4.56 5.33
C ASP A 152 15.00 -3.86 4.16
N GLU A 153 14.24 -3.52 3.10
CA GLU A 153 14.74 -2.78 1.95
C GLU A 153 13.66 -1.97 1.23
N TYR A 154 14.08 -0.96 0.47
CA TYR A 154 13.21 -0.23 -0.45
C TYR A 154 13.72 -0.30 -1.89
N ALA A 155 12.78 -0.17 -2.83
CA ALA A 155 13.02 0.20 -4.22
C ALA A 155 12.22 1.46 -4.55
N HIS A 156 12.89 2.44 -5.16
CA HIS A 156 12.31 3.70 -5.59
C HIS A 156 12.34 3.76 -7.11
N VAL A 157 11.18 3.90 -7.75
CA VAL A 157 11.01 3.72 -9.20
C VAL A 157 10.13 4.84 -9.77
N ALA A 158 10.58 5.49 -10.83
CA ALA A 158 9.79 6.46 -11.59
C ALA A 158 9.06 5.81 -12.76
N GLY A 159 8.03 6.49 -13.29
CA GLY A 159 7.32 6.08 -14.50
C GLY A 159 6.39 4.88 -14.32
N THR A 160 6.19 4.40 -13.09
CA THR A 160 5.33 3.25 -12.78
C THR A 160 3.84 3.60 -12.77
N VAL A 161 3.53 4.89 -12.57
CA VAL A 161 2.16 5.42 -12.64
C VAL A 161 2.18 6.73 -13.45
N SER A 162 1.00 7.20 -13.85
CA SER A 162 0.86 8.53 -14.46
C SER A 162 1.47 9.60 -13.56
N ALA A 163 2.20 10.55 -14.14
CA ALA A 163 2.68 11.75 -13.45
C ALA A 163 1.65 12.91 -13.50
N GLY A 164 0.46 12.65 -14.03
CA GLY A 164 -0.66 13.57 -14.03
C GLY A 164 -1.88 12.91 -13.40
N TRP A 165 -2.34 13.45 -12.28
CA TRP A 165 -3.60 13.07 -11.65
C TRP A 165 -4.35 14.30 -11.18
N THR A 166 -5.67 14.22 -11.12
CA THR A 166 -6.47 15.20 -10.38
C THR A 166 -6.14 15.13 -8.88
N GLY A 167 -6.37 16.24 -8.17
CA GLY A 167 -6.25 16.28 -6.71
C GLY A 167 -7.20 15.26 -6.06
N PRO A 168 -6.87 14.75 -4.85
CA PRO A 168 -7.66 13.73 -4.20
C PRO A 168 -9.05 14.23 -3.81
N GLY A 169 -10.08 13.51 -4.25
CA GLY A 169 -11.40 13.58 -3.61
C GLY A 169 -11.37 12.79 -2.31
N TYR A 170 -11.14 13.47 -1.18
CA TYR A 170 -11.03 12.80 0.11
C TYR A 170 -12.35 12.16 0.55
N HIS A 171 -12.29 10.91 0.99
CA HIS A 171 -13.48 10.20 1.45
C HIS A 171 -13.99 10.80 2.77
N ARG A 172 -15.30 11.07 2.87
CA ARG A 172 -15.99 11.59 4.08
C ARG A 172 -15.81 10.79 5.38
N PHE A 173 -15.21 9.60 5.33
CA PHE A 173 -14.98 8.74 6.49
C PHE A 173 -13.52 8.81 6.97
N ASN A 174 -12.64 9.53 6.27
CA ASN A 174 -11.33 9.87 6.82
C ASN A 174 -11.52 10.53 8.19
N PRO A 175 -10.75 10.12 9.22
CA PRO A 175 -10.80 10.78 10.52
C PRO A 175 -10.53 12.28 10.40
N ALA A 176 -11.14 13.08 11.27
CA ALA A 176 -10.79 14.49 11.38
C ALA A 176 -9.29 14.63 11.70
N VAL A 177 -8.65 15.63 11.10
CA VAL A 177 -7.24 15.97 11.32
C VAL A 177 -7.11 16.84 12.56
#